data_AF-A0A0G0MJF3-F1
#
_entry.id   AF-A0A0G0MJF3-F1
#
_cell.length_a   1.000
_cell.length_b   1.000
_cell.length_c   1.000
_cell.angle_alpha   90.00
_cell.angle_beta   90.00
_cell.angle_gamma   90.00
#
_symmetry.space_group_name_H-M   'P 1'
#
loop_
_entity.id
_entity.type
_entity.pdbx_description
1 polymer ?
#
loop_
_entity_poly.entity_id
_entity_poly.type
_entity_poly.pdbx_seq_one_letter_code
_entity_poly.pdbx_strand_id
1 'polypeptide(L)'
;MLTTFLVLGICFMVVFGIGFLSLNEQKISRNFLKSTQAYLAADSGVEDSLYRLIKNKNYQATNSLDIAGSAATISISQSGNKKIINVIGEKDNRFRNLGVILEIDDSSVSFFYGVQVGEGGMIMSNNSRISGSIYSNGSISGGNGAIITGDAWVASLPAGVNQESSVNNSDFIFGQTVPQIDAAQSFTPSASDQLTKISLMLKKTGAPGNKTVRILTDNNGSPSKNLVASGAYGTLNSSQISQNSYNWTDVTFNAPPFLTAGTKYWIVVDAFADSGNYFWWAKDSTNAYAGGVGKYSANWNAANPVWNNSGGDMAFRAWLGGISNSISALAIGGNAHANTINSCNITNDAYFQTISDSTVGGTEYPNSPDPGMENMPISENNISDWKSIAEAGGIINGDYVLINNAVGELGPKKIIGNLSVLNGADLTVTGTIYVTGLVTISNNAIIRLGPNYGETSGMLLSDDAINVSNGCVFYSNGDGTYLMFLSTKTGSAINISNNTNTVIFYAANGTVNINNNAALKEVTAYSINLANGAQIIYESGLASVKFSSGSGAGWAIKSWRETE
;
A
#
# COMPACT_ATOMS: atom_id res chain seq x y z
N MET A 1 63.34 -64.87 -26.59
CA MET A 1 62.58 -65.39 -25.45
C MET A 1 62.52 -64.37 -24.32
N LEU A 2 63.62 -64.06 -23.61
CA LEU A 2 63.61 -63.10 -22.48
C LEU A 2 63.13 -61.69 -22.85
N THR A 3 63.61 -61.13 -23.97
CA THR A 3 63.19 -59.81 -24.49
C THR A 3 61.70 -59.78 -24.86
N THR A 4 61.17 -60.89 -25.39
CA THR A 4 59.76 -61.02 -25.74
C THR A 4 58.88 -61.04 -24.48
N PHE A 5 59.30 -61.74 -23.42
CA PHE A 5 58.59 -61.73 -22.13
C PHE A 5 58.64 -60.36 -21.43
N LEU A 6 59.76 -59.64 -21.55
CA LEU A 6 59.90 -58.31 -20.96
C LEU A 6 59.01 -57.26 -21.65
N VAL A 7 58.98 -57.27 -22.99
CA VAL A 7 58.08 -56.41 -23.78
C VAL A 7 56.62 -56.74 -23.49
N LEU A 8 56.26 -58.03 -23.41
CA LEU A 8 54.91 -58.46 -23.07
C LEU A 8 54.49 -58.00 -21.66
N GLY A 9 55.40 -58.08 -20.66
CA GLY A 9 55.15 -57.62 -19.30
C GLY A 9 54.94 -56.11 -19.20
N ILE A 10 55.70 -55.31 -19.94
CA ILE A 10 55.52 -53.86 -20.03
C ILE A 10 54.18 -53.53 -20.70
N CYS A 11 53.82 -54.22 -21.80
CA CYS A 11 52.53 -54.04 -22.44
C CYS A 11 51.36 -54.34 -21.50
N PHE A 12 51.43 -55.40 -20.70
CA PHE A 12 50.40 -55.71 -19.71
C PHE A 12 50.30 -54.64 -18.61
N MET A 13 51.43 -54.12 -18.10
CA MET A 13 51.41 -53.03 -17.12
C MET A 13 50.77 -51.76 -17.67
N VAL A 14 51.06 -51.41 -18.93
CA VAL A 14 50.45 -50.25 -19.59
C VAL A 14 48.95 -50.45 -19.81
N VAL A 15 48.53 -51.63 -20.30
CA VAL A 15 47.11 -51.94 -20.50
C VAL A 15 46.34 -51.95 -19.17
N PHE A 16 46.93 -52.50 -18.10
CA PHE A 16 46.31 -52.51 -16.78
C PHE A 16 46.23 -51.10 -16.18
N GLY A 17 47.27 -50.29 -16.37
CA GLY A 17 47.29 -48.88 -15.95
C GLY A 17 46.22 -48.04 -16.65
N ILE A 18 46.09 -48.18 -17.98
CA ILE A 18 45.05 -47.50 -18.76
C ILE A 18 43.65 -48.01 -18.37
N GLY A 19 43.49 -49.33 -18.19
CA GLY A 19 42.22 -49.93 -17.76
C GLY A 19 41.77 -49.43 -16.39
N PHE A 20 42.70 -49.30 -15.44
CA PHE A 20 42.41 -48.76 -14.10
C PHE A 20 42.01 -47.28 -14.14
N LEU A 21 42.75 -46.45 -14.90
CA LEU A 21 42.42 -45.03 -15.09
C LEU A 21 41.05 -44.86 -15.75
N SER A 22 40.77 -45.62 -16.82
CA SER A 22 39.49 -45.57 -17.53
C SER A 22 38.30 -45.95 -16.63
N LEU A 23 38.46 -46.99 -15.80
CA LEU A 23 37.42 -47.38 -14.83
C LEU A 23 37.18 -46.30 -13.77
N ASN A 24 38.23 -45.61 -13.32
CA ASN A 24 38.10 -44.52 -12.37
C ASN A 24 37.43 -43.30 -13.00
N GLU A 25 37.81 -42.93 -14.24
CA GLU A 25 37.13 -41.88 -14.99
C GLU A 25 35.65 -42.20 -15.24
N GLN A 26 35.32 -43.45 -15.58
CA GLN A 26 33.93 -43.89 -15.72
C GLN A 26 33.16 -43.78 -14.39
N LYS A 27 33.77 -44.11 -13.26
CA LYS A 27 33.14 -43.96 -11.94
C LYS A 27 32.89 -42.49 -11.60
N ILE A 28 33.88 -41.61 -11.84
CA ILE A 28 33.76 -40.17 -11.62
C ILE A 28 32.65 -39.59 -12.51
N SER A 29 32.65 -39.93 -13.80
CA SER A 29 31.65 -39.48 -14.77
C SER A 29 30.23 -39.96 -14.40
N ARG A 30 30.08 -41.22 -14.01
CA ARG A 30 28.79 -41.75 -13.51
C ARG A 30 28.34 -41.07 -12.23
N ASN A 31 29.26 -40.78 -11.31
CA ASN A 31 28.94 -40.10 -10.07
C ASN A 31 28.51 -38.65 -10.32
N PHE A 32 29.19 -37.95 -11.23
CA PHE A 32 28.83 -36.62 -11.68
C PHE A 32 27.42 -36.62 -12.30
N LEU A 33 27.14 -37.54 -13.23
CA LEU A 33 25.82 -37.67 -13.86
C LEU A 33 24.70 -37.89 -12.82
N LYS A 34 24.90 -38.81 -11.87
CA LYS A 34 23.92 -39.08 -10.80
C LYS A 34 23.74 -37.88 -9.87
N SER A 35 24.82 -37.16 -9.56
CA SER A 35 24.75 -35.93 -8.77
C SER A 35 23.98 -34.83 -9.50
N THR A 36 24.18 -34.68 -10.82
CA THR A 36 23.39 -33.74 -11.65
C THR A 36 21.91 -34.14 -11.70
N GLN A 37 21.60 -35.43 -11.81
CA GLN A 37 20.21 -35.92 -11.79
C GLN A 37 19.54 -35.62 -10.44
N ALA A 38 20.22 -35.86 -9.32
CA ALA A 38 19.74 -35.51 -7.99
C ALA A 38 19.52 -33.99 -7.84
N TYR A 39 20.43 -33.16 -8.37
CA TYR A 39 20.27 -31.70 -8.36
C TYR A 39 19.04 -31.25 -9.15
N LEU A 40 18.84 -31.76 -10.37
CA LEU A 40 17.68 -31.41 -11.20
C LEU A 40 16.35 -31.84 -10.56
N ALA A 41 16.35 -32.96 -9.84
CA ALA A 41 15.19 -33.40 -9.08
C ALA A 41 14.88 -32.40 -7.95
N ALA A 42 15.90 -32.01 -7.17
CA ALA A 42 15.74 -30.99 -6.12
C ALA A 42 15.23 -29.66 -6.69
N ASP A 43 15.80 -29.20 -7.80
CA ASP A 43 15.43 -27.95 -8.49
C ASP A 43 13.97 -27.99 -8.97
N SER A 44 13.55 -29.11 -9.56
CA SER A 44 12.16 -29.32 -9.97
C SER A 44 11.19 -29.27 -8.78
N GLY A 45 11.60 -29.81 -7.63
CA GLY A 45 10.80 -29.73 -6.40
C GLY A 45 10.72 -28.31 -5.82
N VAL A 46 11.80 -27.53 -5.94
CA VAL A 46 11.81 -26.11 -5.58
C VAL A 46 10.87 -25.32 -6.49
N GLU A 47 10.96 -25.50 -7.80
CA GLU A 47 10.12 -24.80 -8.79
C GLU A 47 8.62 -25.12 -8.64
N ASP A 48 8.24 -26.40 -8.42
CA ASP A 48 6.84 -26.76 -8.14
C ASP A 48 6.35 -26.12 -6.84
N SER A 49 7.19 -26.11 -5.78
CA SER A 49 6.86 -25.49 -4.49
C SER A 49 6.70 -23.97 -4.62
N LEU A 50 7.63 -23.31 -5.32
CA LEU A 50 7.58 -21.88 -5.61
C LEU A 50 6.34 -21.52 -6.40
N TYR A 51 6.06 -22.25 -7.47
CA TYR A 51 4.88 -22.04 -8.30
C TYR A 51 3.59 -22.15 -7.48
N ARG A 52 3.48 -23.17 -6.62
CA ARG A 52 2.29 -23.33 -5.75
C ARG A 52 2.18 -22.22 -4.72
N LEU A 53 3.27 -21.84 -4.06
CA LEU A 53 3.28 -20.80 -3.05
C LEU A 53 2.99 -19.41 -3.64
N ILE A 54 3.59 -19.07 -4.78
CA ILE A 54 3.41 -17.78 -5.46
C ILE A 54 2.03 -17.68 -6.13
N LYS A 55 1.51 -18.77 -6.69
CA LYS A 55 0.18 -18.79 -7.36
C LYS A 55 -0.96 -19.23 -6.43
N ASN A 56 -0.72 -19.27 -5.12
CA ASN A 56 -1.69 -19.63 -4.10
C ASN A 56 -2.45 -20.94 -4.40
N LYS A 57 -1.73 -21.98 -4.84
CA LYS A 57 -2.29 -23.31 -5.10
C LYS A 57 -2.17 -24.17 -3.84
N ASN A 58 -3.06 -25.16 -3.72
CA ASN A 58 -2.96 -26.17 -2.66
C ASN A 58 -1.61 -26.90 -2.73
N TYR A 59 -0.96 -27.01 -1.56
CA TYR A 59 0.30 -27.73 -1.36
C TYR A 59 0.24 -28.53 -0.06
N GLN A 60 1.11 -29.53 0.06
CA GLN A 60 1.35 -30.25 1.30
C GLN A 60 2.65 -29.75 1.92
N ALA A 61 2.68 -29.59 3.25
CA ALA A 61 3.88 -29.13 3.95
C ALA A 61 5.06 -30.09 3.76
N THR A 62 4.78 -31.38 3.54
CA THR A 62 5.79 -32.39 3.17
C THR A 62 5.22 -33.28 2.08
N ASN A 63 5.96 -33.47 0.99
CA ASN A 63 5.62 -34.40 -0.10
C ASN A 63 6.88 -34.85 -0.84
N SER A 64 6.72 -35.76 -1.80
CA SER A 64 7.80 -36.19 -2.69
C SER A 64 7.34 -36.17 -4.14
N LEU A 65 8.22 -35.79 -5.05
CA LEU A 65 8.06 -35.90 -6.50
C LEU A 65 9.06 -36.92 -7.05
N ASP A 66 8.70 -37.64 -8.11
CA ASP A 66 9.63 -38.47 -8.88
C ASP A 66 9.83 -37.85 -10.26
N ILE A 67 11.08 -37.51 -10.59
CA ILE A 67 11.49 -36.92 -11.86
C ILE A 67 12.46 -37.88 -12.54
N ALA A 68 11.93 -38.62 -13.52
CA ALA A 68 12.70 -39.58 -14.33
C ALA A 68 13.48 -40.61 -13.46
N GLY A 69 12.86 -41.11 -12.40
CA GLY A 69 13.44 -42.10 -11.48
C GLY A 69 14.42 -41.50 -10.47
N SER A 70 14.29 -40.20 -10.17
CA SER A 70 15.06 -39.47 -9.16
C SER A 70 14.04 -38.82 -8.21
N ALA A 71 14.18 -39.03 -6.91
CA ALA A 71 13.22 -38.53 -5.94
C ALA A 71 13.55 -37.10 -5.52
N ALA A 72 12.54 -36.27 -5.29
CA ALA A 72 12.66 -34.94 -4.71
C ALA A 72 11.74 -34.85 -3.48
N THR A 73 12.32 -34.95 -2.29
CA THR A 73 11.58 -34.86 -1.02
C THR A 73 11.51 -33.41 -0.58
N ILE A 74 10.31 -32.84 -0.52
CA ILE A 74 10.05 -31.43 -0.25
C ILE A 74 9.57 -31.27 1.20
N SER A 75 10.07 -30.24 1.87
CA SER A 75 9.58 -29.78 3.16
C SER A 75 9.41 -28.26 3.15
N ILE A 76 8.21 -27.79 3.50
CA ILE A 76 7.84 -26.38 3.55
C ILE A 76 7.47 -26.06 4.99
N SER A 77 8.24 -25.15 5.60
CA SER A 77 8.01 -24.65 6.96
C SER A 77 7.81 -23.14 6.95
N GLN A 78 7.28 -22.60 8.05
CA GLN A 78 7.05 -21.17 8.21
C GLN A 78 7.76 -20.67 9.46
N SER A 79 8.43 -19.52 9.35
CA SER A 79 9.09 -18.83 10.46
C SER A 79 8.85 -17.33 10.31
N GLY A 80 7.96 -16.77 11.14
CA GLY A 80 7.52 -15.37 11.01
C GLY A 80 6.89 -15.07 9.64
N ASN A 81 7.41 -14.04 8.95
CA ASN A 81 7.03 -13.62 7.59
C ASN A 81 7.72 -14.43 6.48
N LYS A 82 8.41 -15.52 6.81
CA LYS A 82 9.18 -16.34 5.85
C LYS A 82 8.57 -17.72 5.64
N LYS A 83 8.53 -18.15 4.38
CA LYS A 83 8.34 -19.56 4.01
C LYS A 83 9.71 -20.13 3.65
N ILE A 84 10.05 -21.24 4.28
CA ILE A 84 11.32 -21.94 4.08
C ILE A 84 11.00 -23.25 3.38
N ILE A 85 11.48 -23.38 2.15
CA ILE A 85 11.36 -24.57 1.31
C ILE A 85 12.72 -25.27 1.36
N ASN A 86 12.76 -26.52 1.84
CA ASN A 86 13.94 -27.37 1.71
C ASN A 86 13.58 -28.60 0.88
N VAL A 87 14.38 -28.90 -0.13
CA VAL A 87 14.16 -30.04 -1.04
C VAL A 87 15.42 -30.90 -1.09
N ILE A 88 15.25 -32.20 -0.84
CA ILE A 88 16.29 -33.22 -0.93
C ILE A 88 16.07 -33.99 -2.24
N GLY A 89 16.94 -33.77 -3.21
CA GLY A 89 17.00 -34.56 -4.44
C GLY A 89 17.88 -35.79 -4.24
N GLU A 90 17.40 -36.96 -4.68
CA GLU A 90 18.05 -38.25 -4.50
C GLU A 90 18.10 -39.06 -5.80
N LYS A 91 19.29 -39.59 -6.11
CA LYS A 91 19.49 -40.56 -7.19
C LYS A 91 20.54 -41.61 -6.82
N ASP A 92 20.12 -42.86 -6.66
CA ASP A 92 20.98 -44.00 -6.34
C ASP A 92 21.95 -43.67 -5.18
N ASN A 93 21.44 -43.16 -4.06
CA ASN A 93 22.19 -42.76 -2.87
C ASN A 93 23.16 -41.58 -3.08
N ARG A 94 22.86 -40.69 -4.04
CA ARG A 94 23.50 -39.37 -4.19
C ARG A 94 22.44 -38.33 -3.84
N PHE A 95 22.78 -37.41 -2.95
CA PHE A 95 21.87 -36.41 -2.42
C PHE A 95 22.31 -35.00 -2.82
N ARG A 96 21.36 -34.13 -3.12
CA ARG A 96 21.56 -32.68 -3.32
C ARG A 96 20.44 -31.96 -2.61
N ASN A 97 20.78 -31.06 -1.69
CA ASN A 97 19.80 -30.37 -0.87
C ASN A 97 19.72 -28.90 -1.29
N LEU A 98 18.53 -28.42 -1.65
CA LEU A 98 18.29 -27.03 -2.00
C LEU A 98 17.39 -26.37 -0.96
N GLY A 99 17.71 -25.14 -0.61
CA GLY A 99 16.96 -24.32 0.33
C GLY A 99 16.55 -22.99 -0.29
N VAL A 100 15.27 -22.65 -0.21
CA VAL A 100 14.73 -21.34 -0.62
C VAL A 100 13.99 -20.71 0.54
N ILE A 101 14.29 -19.43 0.78
CA ILE A 101 13.55 -18.60 1.72
C ILE A 101 12.76 -17.59 0.91
N LEU A 102 11.44 -17.68 1.01
CA LEU A 102 10.52 -16.65 0.56
C LEU A 102 10.24 -15.71 1.73
N GLU A 103 10.24 -14.42 1.47
CA GLU A 103 9.84 -13.38 2.42
C GLU A 103 8.75 -12.53 1.77
N ILE A 104 7.76 -12.09 2.55
CA ILE A 104 6.75 -11.16 2.07
C ILE A 104 7.44 -9.81 1.86
N ASP A 105 7.44 -9.30 0.62
CA ASP A 105 7.88 -7.93 0.32
C ASP A 105 6.84 -6.96 0.91
N ASP A 106 7.18 -6.20 1.96
CA ASP A 106 6.21 -5.39 2.69
C ASP A 106 6.15 -3.96 2.11
N SER A 107 5.07 -3.64 1.39
CA SER A 107 4.69 -2.24 1.27
C SER A 107 4.16 -1.78 2.63
N SER A 108 4.97 -1.03 3.39
CA SER A 108 4.57 -0.41 4.65
C SER A 108 3.37 0.53 4.42
N VAL A 109 2.21 0.22 5.03
CA VAL A 109 1.16 1.23 5.18
C VAL A 109 1.59 2.15 6.32
N SER A 110 1.85 3.40 5.99
CA SER A 110 2.33 4.39 6.95
C SER A 110 1.18 5.32 7.32
N PHE A 111 0.84 5.37 8.60
CA PHE A 111 -0.10 6.34 9.15
C PHE A 111 0.70 7.51 9.71
N PHE A 112 0.79 8.59 8.93
CA PHE A 112 1.61 9.75 9.27
C PHE A 112 0.93 10.64 10.32
N TYR A 113 -0.38 10.51 10.49
CA TYR A 113 -1.19 11.35 11.36
C TYR A 113 -2.00 10.50 12.33
N GLY A 114 -2.22 10.99 13.54
CA GLY A 114 -3.07 10.30 14.52
C GLY A 114 -4.55 10.32 14.19
N VAL A 115 -4.96 11.35 13.45
CA VAL A 115 -6.26 11.43 12.80
C VAL A 115 -6.05 12.00 11.41
N GLN A 116 -6.45 11.24 10.39
CA GLN A 116 -6.47 11.69 9.01
C GLN A 116 -7.90 11.69 8.48
N VAL A 117 -8.35 12.85 8.00
CA VAL A 117 -9.72 13.04 7.53
C VAL A 117 -9.71 13.42 6.06
N GLY A 118 -10.62 12.81 5.30
CA GLY A 118 -10.85 13.10 3.90
C GLY A 118 -11.61 14.39 3.68
N GLU A 119 -12.16 14.51 2.48
CA GLU A 119 -12.81 15.72 1.98
C GLU A 119 -14.11 16.05 2.73
N GLY A 120 -14.73 15.04 3.39
CA GLY A 120 -15.93 15.22 4.20
C GLY A 120 -15.68 15.95 5.52
N GLY A 121 -14.43 16.16 5.91
CA GLY A 121 -14.07 16.96 7.08
C GLY A 121 -14.50 16.35 8.42
N MET A 122 -14.33 17.13 9.48
CA MET A 122 -14.57 16.71 10.85
C MET A 122 -15.56 17.62 11.56
N ILE A 123 -16.46 17.01 12.32
CA ILE A 123 -17.35 17.70 13.25
C ILE A 123 -17.06 17.20 14.67
N MET A 124 -16.70 18.11 15.57
CA MET A 124 -16.51 17.86 17.00
C MET A 124 -17.64 18.53 17.78
N SER A 125 -18.41 17.76 18.53
CA SER A 125 -19.44 18.29 19.43
C SER A 125 -18.81 18.90 20.68
N ASN A 126 -19.66 19.45 21.56
CA ASN A 126 -19.22 20.05 22.81
C ASN A 126 -18.37 19.07 23.65
N ASN A 127 -17.27 19.58 24.19
CA ASN A 127 -16.31 18.86 25.05
C ASN A 127 -15.61 17.65 24.40
N SER A 128 -15.68 17.48 23.08
CA SER A 128 -14.89 16.45 22.38
C SER A 128 -13.41 16.79 22.38
N ARG A 129 -12.54 15.77 22.44
CA ARG A 129 -11.09 15.98 22.56
C ARG A 129 -10.28 15.08 21.62
N ILE A 130 -9.26 15.66 20.99
CA ILE A 130 -8.21 14.92 20.27
C ILE A 130 -6.88 15.14 20.99
N SER A 131 -6.33 14.04 21.51
CA SER A 131 -5.01 13.99 22.11
C SER A 131 -3.98 13.66 21.02
N GLY A 132 -3.57 14.66 20.23
CA GLY A 132 -2.68 14.51 19.09
C GLY A 132 -2.89 15.61 18.05
N SER A 133 -2.16 15.51 16.94
CA SER A 133 -2.33 16.36 15.76
C SER A 133 -3.31 15.74 14.75
N ILE A 134 -3.95 16.58 13.96
CA ILE A 134 -4.90 16.19 12.91
C ILE A 134 -4.47 16.72 11.54
N TYR A 135 -4.73 15.93 10.50
CA TYR A 135 -4.76 16.39 9.12
C TYR A 135 -6.15 16.16 8.53
N SER A 136 -6.73 17.17 7.90
CA SER A 136 -8.05 17.07 7.28
C SER A 136 -8.05 17.68 5.88
N ASN A 137 -8.52 16.93 4.89
CA ASN A 137 -8.76 17.46 3.55
C ASN A 137 -10.08 18.28 3.48
N GLY A 138 -10.92 18.19 4.52
CA GLY A 138 -12.15 18.98 4.67
C GLY A 138 -12.08 19.94 5.86
N SER A 139 -13.12 20.76 6.01
CA SER A 139 -13.25 21.69 7.15
C SER A 139 -13.33 20.95 8.49
N ILE A 140 -12.82 21.57 9.55
CA ILE A 140 -12.94 21.10 10.94
C ILE A 140 -13.85 22.08 11.68
N SER A 141 -14.98 21.58 12.17
CA SER A 141 -15.94 22.36 12.94
C SER A 141 -16.07 21.83 14.36
N GLY A 142 -15.81 22.68 15.34
CA GLY A 142 -15.88 22.39 16.76
C GLY A 142 -17.15 22.89 17.43
N GLY A 143 -17.39 22.36 18.63
CA GLY A 143 -18.41 22.81 19.56
C GLY A 143 -17.77 23.45 20.79
N ASN A 144 -18.60 23.94 21.70
CA ASN A 144 -18.13 24.55 22.92
C ASN A 144 -17.24 23.58 23.74
N GLY A 145 -16.02 24.00 24.07
CA GLY A 145 -15.06 23.16 24.80
C GLY A 145 -14.42 22.04 23.97
N ALA A 146 -14.56 22.03 22.65
CA ALA A 146 -13.82 21.11 21.79
C ALA A 146 -12.32 21.46 21.76
N ILE A 147 -11.45 20.45 21.87
CA ILE A 147 -9.99 20.64 22.00
C ILE A 147 -9.23 19.69 21.09
N ILE A 148 -8.27 20.23 20.33
CA ILE A 148 -7.17 19.50 19.70
C ILE A 148 -5.91 19.89 20.44
N THR A 149 -5.15 18.92 20.95
CA THR A 149 -3.97 19.20 21.79
C THR A 149 -2.69 19.42 21.00
N GLY A 150 -2.59 18.85 19.79
CA GLY A 150 -1.49 19.05 18.87
C GLY A 150 -1.82 20.08 17.78
N ASP A 151 -1.17 19.92 16.64
CA ASP A 151 -1.36 20.78 15.46
C ASP A 151 -2.62 20.40 14.69
N ALA A 152 -3.22 21.38 14.02
CA ALA A 152 -4.35 21.16 13.13
C ALA A 152 -4.05 21.68 11.72
N TRP A 153 -4.09 20.77 10.74
CA TRP A 153 -3.89 21.06 9.33
C TRP A 153 -5.18 20.83 8.56
N VAL A 154 -5.63 21.85 7.83
CA VAL A 154 -6.80 21.79 6.94
C VAL A 154 -6.38 22.19 5.54
N ALA A 155 -6.46 21.23 4.62
CA ALA A 155 -6.21 21.47 3.21
C ALA A 155 -7.42 22.12 2.52
N SER A 156 -7.19 22.75 1.38
CA SER A 156 -8.25 23.23 0.50
C SER A 156 -8.60 22.17 -0.55
N LEU A 157 -9.89 22.02 -0.86
CA LEU A 157 -10.36 21.02 -1.82
C LEU A 157 -10.32 21.54 -3.25
N PRO A 158 -10.09 20.68 -4.25
CA PRO A 158 -10.25 21.06 -5.64
C PRO A 158 -11.70 21.43 -5.94
N ALA A 159 -11.93 22.61 -6.52
CA ALA A 159 -13.28 23.05 -6.87
C ALA A 159 -13.89 22.23 -8.03
N GLY A 160 -13.10 21.90 -9.05
CA GLY A 160 -13.55 21.10 -10.18
C GLY A 160 -12.47 20.79 -11.22
N VAL A 161 -12.75 19.84 -12.11
CA VAL A 161 -11.88 19.53 -13.25
C VAL A 161 -11.92 20.70 -14.22
N ASN A 162 -10.77 21.33 -14.45
CA ASN A 162 -10.63 22.40 -15.43
C ASN A 162 -10.19 21.87 -16.80
N GLN A 163 -9.24 20.94 -16.80
CA GLN A 163 -8.72 20.30 -18.02
C GLN A 163 -8.72 18.78 -17.85
N GLU A 164 -9.09 18.04 -18.89
CA GLU A 164 -8.97 16.59 -18.88
C GLU A 164 -8.73 15.98 -20.26
N SER A 165 -8.05 14.84 -20.25
CA SER A 165 -8.06 13.82 -21.28
C SER A 165 -8.33 12.49 -20.60
N SER A 166 -9.42 11.81 -20.96
CA SER A 166 -9.87 10.58 -20.30
C SER A 166 -9.93 9.37 -21.23
N VAL A 167 -9.59 9.56 -22.51
CA VAL A 167 -9.61 8.49 -23.50
C VAL A 167 -8.41 7.56 -23.28
N ASN A 168 -8.70 6.26 -23.22
CA ASN A 168 -7.71 5.20 -23.14
C ASN A 168 -7.94 4.21 -24.27
N ASN A 169 -7.21 4.39 -25.37
CA ASN A 169 -7.26 3.49 -26.53
C ASN A 169 -5.89 2.93 -26.92
N SER A 170 -4.84 3.32 -26.18
CA SER A 170 -3.46 2.93 -26.42
C SER A 170 -2.67 3.00 -25.11
N ASP A 171 -1.57 2.27 -25.07
CA ASP A 171 -0.67 2.17 -23.93
C ASP A 171 0.59 3.01 -24.18
N PHE A 172 1.01 3.82 -23.20
CA PHE A 172 2.33 4.45 -23.20
C PHE A 172 3.19 3.96 -22.04
N ILE A 173 4.32 3.33 -22.36
CA ILE A 173 5.27 2.83 -21.37
C ILE A 173 6.31 3.92 -21.06
N PHE A 174 6.61 4.11 -19.78
CA PHE A 174 7.72 4.96 -19.32
C PHE A 174 8.41 4.38 -18.09
N GLY A 175 9.66 4.78 -17.88
CA GLY A 175 10.51 4.25 -16.80
C GLY A 175 11.05 2.84 -17.06
N GLN A 176 10.89 2.29 -18.27
CA GLN A 176 11.37 0.94 -18.59
C GLN A 176 12.76 0.96 -19.23
N THR A 177 12.93 1.76 -20.29
CA THR A 177 14.15 1.81 -21.09
C THR A 177 14.42 3.23 -21.60
N VAL A 178 15.68 3.54 -21.88
CA VAL A 178 16.06 4.80 -22.56
C VAL A 178 15.59 4.75 -24.02
N PRO A 179 14.98 5.81 -24.57
CA PRO A 179 14.82 7.16 -23.99
C PRO A 179 13.47 7.42 -23.31
N GLN A 180 12.59 6.42 -23.14
CA GLN A 180 11.28 6.58 -22.50
C GLN A 180 11.38 6.44 -20.97
N ILE A 181 12.11 7.36 -20.34
CA ILE A 181 12.24 7.40 -18.88
C ILE A 181 11.21 8.35 -18.31
N ASP A 182 11.35 9.65 -18.60
CA ASP A 182 10.46 10.68 -18.11
C ASP A 182 9.31 10.89 -19.08
N ALA A 183 8.10 11.00 -18.56
CA ALA A 183 6.89 11.20 -19.34
C ALA A 183 6.27 12.56 -19.03
N ALA A 184 5.68 13.21 -20.04
CA ALA A 184 5.08 14.51 -19.90
C ALA A 184 3.79 14.67 -20.71
N GLN A 185 2.86 15.46 -20.19
CA GLN A 185 1.63 15.87 -20.88
C GLN A 185 1.43 17.38 -20.70
N SER A 186 1.21 18.10 -21.80
CA SER A 186 0.87 19.52 -21.73
C SER A 186 -0.63 19.73 -21.52
N PHE A 187 -0.98 20.79 -20.80
CA PHE A 187 -2.36 21.26 -20.65
C PHE A 187 -2.39 22.79 -20.61
N THR A 188 -3.54 23.37 -20.95
CA THR A 188 -3.73 24.83 -20.96
C THR A 188 -4.98 25.16 -20.15
N PRO A 189 -4.87 25.72 -18.94
CA PRO A 189 -6.02 26.08 -18.13
C PRO A 189 -6.96 27.05 -18.83
N SER A 190 -8.26 26.84 -18.68
CA SER A 190 -9.30 27.74 -19.20
C SER A 190 -9.61 28.91 -18.26
N ALA A 191 -9.17 28.84 -17.00
CA ALA A 191 -9.32 29.85 -15.97
C ALA A 191 -8.00 30.05 -15.20
N SER A 192 -7.80 31.25 -14.64
CA SER A 192 -6.65 31.55 -13.79
C SER A 192 -7.00 31.23 -12.35
N ASP A 193 -6.35 30.23 -11.76
CA ASP A 193 -6.62 29.79 -10.39
C ASP A 193 -5.50 28.84 -9.88
N GLN A 194 -5.57 28.43 -8.62
CA GLN A 194 -4.67 27.45 -8.01
C GLN A 194 -4.91 26.03 -8.56
N LEU A 195 -3.84 25.33 -8.94
CA LEU A 195 -3.88 23.91 -9.28
C LEU A 195 -3.81 23.07 -8.00
N THR A 196 -4.93 22.51 -7.59
CA THR A 196 -5.08 21.80 -6.31
C THR A 196 -4.85 20.31 -6.41
N LYS A 197 -5.06 19.72 -7.60
CA LYS A 197 -4.85 18.29 -7.85
C LYS A 197 -4.52 18.00 -9.31
N ILE A 198 -3.71 16.98 -9.54
CA ILE A 198 -3.61 16.25 -10.81
C ILE A 198 -3.96 14.79 -10.54
N SER A 199 -4.61 14.14 -11.49
CA SER A 199 -4.83 12.70 -11.46
C SER A 199 -4.37 12.12 -12.77
N LEU A 200 -3.63 11.04 -12.67
CA LEU A 200 -3.03 10.35 -13.80
C LEU A 200 -3.68 8.97 -13.91
N MET A 201 -4.13 8.59 -15.10
CA MET A 201 -4.68 7.25 -15.30
C MET A 201 -3.54 6.29 -15.63
N LEU A 202 -3.12 5.51 -14.63
CA LEU A 202 -1.91 4.69 -14.66
C LEU A 202 -2.19 3.23 -14.31
N LYS A 203 -1.33 2.34 -14.80
CA LYS A 203 -1.07 1.00 -14.24
C LYS A 203 0.45 0.81 -14.12
N LYS A 204 0.92 -0.20 -13.39
CA LYS A 204 2.35 -0.47 -13.17
C LYS A 204 2.74 -1.92 -13.48
N THR A 205 4.02 -2.16 -13.68
CA THR A 205 4.63 -3.50 -13.72
C THR A 205 5.67 -3.58 -12.61
N GLY A 206 5.65 -4.67 -11.83
CA GLY A 206 6.54 -4.84 -10.69
C GLY A 206 6.21 -3.91 -9.52
N ALA A 207 7.24 -3.55 -8.75
CA ALA A 207 7.19 -2.69 -7.58
C ALA A 207 8.05 -1.43 -7.77
N PRO A 208 7.75 -0.56 -8.77
CA PRO A 208 8.49 0.69 -8.93
C PRO A 208 8.35 1.53 -7.67
N GLY A 209 9.42 2.20 -7.23
CA GLY A 209 9.35 3.17 -6.14
C GLY A 209 8.47 4.38 -6.48
N ASN A 210 8.10 5.16 -5.47
CA ASN A 210 7.39 6.43 -5.63
C ASN A 210 8.14 7.37 -6.60
N LYS A 211 7.39 8.17 -7.34
CA LYS A 211 7.93 9.12 -8.33
C LYS A 211 7.53 10.54 -8.00
N THR A 212 8.26 11.51 -8.53
CA THR A 212 7.92 12.92 -8.39
C THR A 212 7.19 13.39 -9.64
N VAL A 213 6.04 14.02 -9.43
CA VAL A 213 5.30 14.73 -10.46
C VAL A 213 5.52 16.21 -10.29
N ARG A 214 5.81 16.91 -11.39
CA ARG A 214 6.12 18.34 -11.40
C ARG A 214 5.24 19.08 -12.38
N ILE A 215 4.94 20.33 -12.08
CA ILE A 215 4.33 21.27 -13.01
C ILE A 215 5.38 22.24 -13.49
N LEU A 216 5.78 22.10 -14.76
CA LEU A 216 6.81 22.91 -15.38
C LEU A 216 6.20 23.94 -16.35
N THR A 217 6.92 25.05 -16.56
CA THR A 217 6.56 26.01 -17.60
C THR A 217 6.87 25.45 -19.00
N ASP A 218 6.16 25.96 -20.01
CA ASP A 218 6.45 25.65 -21.42
C ASP A 218 7.71 26.36 -21.93
N ASN A 219 8.42 25.69 -22.83
CA ASN A 219 9.49 26.25 -23.65
C ASN A 219 9.31 25.78 -25.10
N ASN A 220 8.56 26.59 -25.87
CA ASN A 220 8.29 26.34 -27.30
C ASN A 220 7.67 24.96 -27.56
N GLY A 221 6.64 24.60 -26.80
CA GLY A 221 5.91 23.34 -26.97
C GLY A 221 6.63 22.13 -26.40
N SER A 222 7.57 22.31 -25.48
CA SER A 222 8.17 21.25 -24.66
C SER A 222 8.27 21.72 -23.21
N PRO A 223 8.37 20.80 -22.22
CA PRO A 223 8.73 21.20 -20.86
C PRO A 223 10.03 21.99 -20.84
N SER A 224 10.07 23.08 -20.07
CA SER A 224 11.29 23.84 -19.83
C SER A 224 12.22 23.04 -18.89
N LYS A 225 12.52 23.56 -17.70
CA LYS A 225 13.00 22.87 -16.49
C LYS A 225 12.52 23.57 -15.22
N ASN A 226 11.81 24.68 -15.38
CA ASN A 226 11.43 25.56 -14.29
C ASN A 226 10.07 25.14 -13.76
N LEU A 227 10.01 24.84 -12.47
CA LEU A 227 8.74 24.70 -11.78
C LEU A 227 7.94 26.00 -11.90
N VAL A 228 6.62 25.89 -12.08
CA VAL A 228 5.74 27.07 -12.11
C VAL A 228 5.72 27.82 -10.77
N ALA A 229 5.95 27.12 -9.66
CA ALA A 229 6.18 27.67 -8.33
C ALA A 229 7.05 26.71 -7.51
N SER A 230 7.69 27.20 -6.43
CA SER A 230 8.62 26.39 -5.61
C SER A 230 8.01 25.07 -5.08
N GLY A 231 6.71 25.05 -4.76
CA GLY A 231 6.00 23.87 -4.28
C GLY A 231 5.16 23.11 -5.33
N ALA A 232 5.33 23.42 -6.62
CA ALA A 232 4.56 22.85 -7.72
C ALA A 232 4.96 21.41 -8.10
N TYR A 233 5.18 20.58 -7.09
CA TYR A 233 5.53 19.17 -7.22
C TYR A 233 4.83 18.34 -6.14
N GLY A 234 4.65 17.05 -6.44
CA GLY A 234 3.94 16.10 -5.60
C GLY A 234 4.50 14.69 -5.75
N THR A 235 4.11 13.80 -4.85
CA THR A 235 4.52 12.39 -4.87
C THR A 235 3.47 11.56 -5.57
N LEU A 236 3.87 10.86 -6.63
CA LEU A 236 3.10 9.75 -7.20
C LEU A 236 3.42 8.48 -6.40
N ASN A 237 2.48 8.09 -5.54
CA ASN A 237 2.61 6.92 -4.69
C ASN A 237 2.39 5.64 -5.49
N SER A 238 3.45 4.87 -5.71
CA SER A 238 3.38 3.67 -6.54
C SER A 238 2.55 2.57 -5.91
N SER A 239 2.42 2.55 -4.58
CA SER A 239 1.54 1.64 -3.84
C SER A 239 0.07 1.82 -4.20
N GLN A 240 -0.34 3.00 -4.67
CA GLN A 240 -1.71 3.31 -5.06
C GLN A 240 -2.04 2.89 -6.50
N ILE A 241 -1.03 2.55 -7.31
CA ILE A 241 -1.19 2.21 -8.72
C ILE A 241 -1.38 0.68 -8.88
N SER A 242 -2.41 0.30 -9.66
CA SER A 242 -2.74 -1.10 -9.94
C SER A 242 -1.75 -1.74 -10.91
N GLN A 243 -1.48 -3.04 -10.72
CA GLN A 243 -0.73 -3.85 -11.69
C GLN A 243 -1.62 -4.38 -12.83
N ASN A 244 -2.93 -4.44 -12.61
CA ASN A 244 -3.86 -5.21 -13.46
C ASN A 244 -4.83 -4.33 -14.26
N SER A 245 -5.02 -3.08 -13.85
CA SER A 245 -6.04 -2.19 -14.42
C SER A 245 -5.57 -0.74 -14.41
N TYR A 246 -6.06 0.04 -15.37
CA TYR A 246 -5.90 1.48 -15.35
C TYR A 246 -6.84 2.10 -14.32
N ASN A 247 -6.27 2.85 -13.39
CA ASN A 247 -7.03 3.60 -12.40
C ASN A 247 -6.51 5.04 -12.32
N TRP A 248 -7.38 5.97 -11.93
CA TRP A 248 -6.98 7.33 -11.60
C TRP A 248 -6.16 7.31 -10.31
N THR A 249 -4.95 7.84 -10.39
CA THR A 249 -4.05 8.02 -9.24
C THR A 249 -3.86 9.51 -9.01
N ASP A 250 -4.23 9.95 -7.82
CA ASP A 250 -4.23 11.35 -7.44
C ASP A 250 -2.84 11.78 -6.95
N VAL A 251 -2.45 12.97 -7.38
CA VAL A 251 -1.21 13.66 -7.02
C VAL A 251 -1.60 15.04 -6.52
N THR A 252 -1.23 15.29 -5.28
CA THR A 252 -1.41 16.57 -4.60
C THR A 252 -0.07 17.28 -4.53
N PHE A 253 -0.10 18.61 -4.43
CA PHE A 253 1.10 19.44 -4.46
C PHE A 253 1.48 19.90 -3.06
N ASN A 254 2.78 19.97 -2.79
CA ASN A 254 3.29 20.49 -1.52
C ASN A 254 2.80 21.93 -1.26
N ALA A 255 2.70 22.74 -2.32
CA ALA A 255 1.97 24.00 -2.31
C ALA A 255 1.25 24.19 -3.66
N PRO A 256 -0.10 24.27 -3.69
CA PRO A 256 -0.87 24.48 -4.91
C PRO A 256 -0.42 25.74 -5.68
N PRO A 257 0.13 25.60 -6.92
CA PRO A 257 0.60 26.76 -7.68
C PRO A 257 -0.56 27.51 -8.33
N PHE A 258 -0.50 28.84 -8.37
CA PHE A 258 -1.42 29.65 -9.18
C PHE A 258 -1.06 29.56 -10.67
N LEU A 259 -2.02 29.12 -11.49
CA LEU A 259 -1.88 29.03 -12.94
C LEU A 259 -2.66 30.15 -13.63
N THR A 260 -2.19 30.57 -14.80
CA THR A 260 -2.84 31.61 -15.60
C THR A 260 -3.59 31.00 -16.78
N ALA A 261 -4.84 31.43 -16.99
CA ALA A 261 -5.66 31.02 -18.12
C ALA A 261 -4.93 31.23 -19.46
N GLY A 262 -5.07 30.29 -20.38
CA GLY A 262 -4.46 30.36 -21.72
C GLY A 262 -2.94 30.12 -21.75
N THR A 263 -2.29 29.93 -20.60
CA THR A 263 -0.86 29.60 -20.53
C THR A 263 -0.64 28.10 -20.55
N LYS A 264 0.27 27.61 -21.39
CA LYS A 264 0.60 26.18 -21.47
C LYS A 264 1.53 25.77 -20.33
N TYR A 265 1.17 24.69 -19.64
CA TYR A 265 1.97 24.06 -18.59
C TYR A 265 2.18 22.56 -18.88
N TRP A 266 3.15 21.97 -18.20
CA TRP A 266 3.52 20.57 -18.38
C TRP A 266 3.45 19.79 -17.08
N ILE A 267 2.67 18.71 -17.08
CA ILE A 267 2.78 17.66 -16.08
C ILE A 267 3.97 16.80 -16.48
N VAL A 268 4.97 16.66 -15.61
CA VAL A 268 6.15 15.81 -15.85
C VAL A 268 6.28 14.78 -14.74
N VAL A 269 6.36 13.52 -15.10
CA VAL A 269 6.65 12.41 -14.20
C VAL A 269 8.10 11.99 -14.42
N ASP A 270 8.89 12.17 -13.36
CA ASP A 270 10.31 11.84 -13.31
C ASP A 270 10.50 10.40 -12.86
N ALA A 271 11.13 9.58 -13.69
CA ALA A 271 11.33 8.16 -13.45
C ALA A 271 12.78 7.72 -13.63
N PHE A 272 13.03 6.43 -13.37
CA PHE A 272 14.33 5.78 -13.59
C PHE A 272 14.10 4.56 -14.46
N ALA A 273 15.04 4.23 -15.33
CA ALA A 273 14.95 3.03 -16.17
C ALA A 273 15.10 1.76 -15.32
N ASP A 274 14.06 0.94 -15.31
CA ASP A 274 14.07 -0.40 -14.73
C ASP A 274 13.18 -1.33 -15.57
N SER A 275 13.77 -2.40 -16.10
CA SER A 275 13.07 -3.34 -16.98
C SER A 275 12.00 -4.17 -16.27
N GLY A 276 12.07 -4.31 -14.95
CA GLY A 276 11.10 -5.04 -14.12
C GLY A 276 10.12 -4.14 -13.38
N ASN A 277 10.47 -2.87 -13.16
CA ASN A 277 9.70 -1.94 -12.32
C ASN A 277 9.40 -0.61 -13.04
N TYR A 278 8.29 -0.55 -13.76
CA TYR A 278 7.95 0.60 -14.61
C TYR A 278 6.45 0.89 -14.67
N PHE A 279 6.07 1.95 -15.37
CA PHE A 279 4.70 2.45 -15.42
C PHE A 279 4.14 2.44 -16.84
N TRP A 280 2.82 2.38 -16.89
CA TRP A 280 2.02 2.53 -18.09
C TRP A 280 1.06 3.69 -17.87
N TRP A 281 1.07 4.64 -18.80
CA TRP A 281 0.15 5.75 -18.84
C TRP A 281 -0.87 5.49 -19.94
N ALA A 282 -2.16 5.55 -19.57
CA ALA A 282 -3.24 5.47 -20.55
C ALA A 282 -3.07 6.59 -21.57
N LYS A 283 -3.15 6.26 -22.85
CA LYS A 283 -2.92 7.20 -23.95
C LYS A 283 -4.10 7.20 -24.92
N ASP A 284 -4.41 8.39 -25.41
CA ASP A 284 -5.25 8.60 -26.57
C ASP A 284 -4.40 8.82 -27.82
N SER A 285 -4.34 7.80 -28.67
CA SER A 285 -3.65 7.87 -29.96
C SER A 285 -4.30 8.82 -30.98
N THR A 286 -5.52 9.30 -30.73
CA THR A 286 -6.25 10.21 -31.64
C THR A 286 -5.97 11.69 -31.37
N ASN A 287 -5.31 12.01 -30.26
CA ASN A 287 -5.07 13.38 -29.77
C ASN A 287 -6.37 14.20 -29.64
N ALA A 288 -7.39 13.64 -28.98
CA ALA A 288 -8.67 14.33 -28.84
C ALA A 288 -8.61 15.56 -27.92
N TYR A 289 -7.56 15.70 -27.09
CA TYR A 289 -7.41 16.85 -26.20
C TYR A 289 -6.77 18.03 -26.96
N ALA A 290 -7.61 19.00 -27.35
CA ALA A 290 -7.22 20.11 -28.20
C ALA A 290 -6.06 20.94 -27.62
N GLY A 291 -5.00 21.11 -28.41
CA GLY A 291 -3.79 21.85 -28.00
C GLY A 291 -2.89 21.09 -27.01
N GLY A 292 -3.28 19.88 -26.60
CA GLY A 292 -2.48 18.92 -25.86
C GLY A 292 -1.34 18.32 -26.67
N VAL A 293 -0.27 17.94 -25.98
CA VAL A 293 0.85 17.19 -26.54
C VAL A 293 1.43 16.33 -25.43
N GLY A 294 1.52 15.02 -25.67
CA GLY A 294 2.32 14.12 -24.86
C GLY A 294 3.77 14.04 -25.35
N LYS A 295 4.72 14.03 -24.42
CA LYS A 295 6.16 13.91 -24.70
C LYS A 295 6.88 12.99 -23.73
N TYR A 296 8.11 12.61 -24.07
CA TYR A 296 9.01 11.88 -23.18
C TYR A 296 10.48 12.24 -23.40
N SER A 297 11.31 12.00 -22.38
CA SER A 297 12.74 12.28 -22.38
C SER A 297 13.51 11.18 -21.65
N ALA A 298 14.78 11.01 -22.02
CA ALA A 298 15.70 10.16 -21.26
C ALA A 298 16.11 10.80 -19.91
N ASN A 299 16.06 12.13 -19.84
CA ASN A 299 16.33 12.90 -18.64
C ASN A 299 15.75 14.31 -18.80
N TRP A 300 14.67 14.61 -18.08
CA TRP A 300 13.97 15.89 -18.09
C TRP A 300 14.83 17.04 -17.55
N ASN A 301 15.80 16.75 -16.67
CA ASN A 301 16.67 17.72 -16.03
C ASN A 301 18.11 17.72 -16.58
N ALA A 302 18.32 17.17 -17.78
CA ALA A 302 19.59 17.30 -18.46
C ALA A 302 19.94 18.78 -18.71
N ALA A 303 21.22 19.06 -19.00
CA ALA A 303 21.64 20.41 -19.39
C ALA A 303 20.79 20.92 -20.57
N ASN A 304 20.60 20.07 -21.59
CA ASN A 304 19.70 20.28 -22.73
C ASN A 304 18.80 19.04 -22.90
N PRO A 305 17.60 19.00 -22.28
CA PRO A 305 16.68 17.87 -22.39
C PRO A 305 16.19 17.69 -23.82
N VAL A 306 16.17 16.44 -24.30
CA VAL A 306 15.63 16.09 -25.62
C VAL A 306 14.24 15.49 -25.43
N TRP A 307 13.21 16.24 -25.81
CA TRP A 307 11.82 15.82 -25.73
C TRP A 307 11.31 15.26 -27.05
N ASN A 308 10.85 14.02 -27.02
CA ASN A 308 10.27 13.32 -28.17
C ASN A 308 8.75 13.25 -28.01
N ASN A 309 8.00 13.18 -29.12
CA ASN A 309 6.54 13.05 -29.08
C ASN A 309 6.13 11.62 -28.72
N SER A 310 5.15 11.46 -27.82
CA SER A 310 4.55 10.16 -27.47
C SER A 310 3.57 9.60 -28.51
N GLY A 311 3.20 10.40 -29.51
CA GLY A 311 2.22 10.05 -30.54
C GLY A 311 0.81 9.85 -29.95
N GLY A 312 0.39 10.72 -29.04
CA GLY A 312 -0.91 10.68 -28.38
C GLY A 312 -0.94 11.55 -27.11
N ASP A 313 -2.12 11.95 -26.68
CA ASP A 313 -2.31 12.60 -25.38
C ASP A 313 -2.37 11.58 -24.26
N MET A 314 -1.61 11.81 -23.19
CA MET A 314 -1.74 11.00 -21.98
C MET A 314 -2.99 11.38 -21.23
N ALA A 315 -3.65 10.40 -20.62
CA ALA A 315 -4.86 10.64 -19.86
C ALA A 315 -4.55 11.28 -18.50
N PHE A 316 -5.10 12.46 -18.27
CA PHE A 316 -4.91 13.25 -17.07
C PHE A 316 -6.22 13.97 -16.74
N ARG A 317 -6.34 14.44 -15.51
CA ARG A 317 -7.16 15.62 -15.26
C ARG A 317 -6.40 16.62 -14.41
N ALA A 318 -6.77 17.88 -14.54
CA ALA A 318 -6.23 18.98 -13.78
C ALA A 318 -7.36 19.76 -13.14
N TRP A 319 -7.28 19.88 -11.81
CA TRP A 319 -8.28 20.57 -11.03
C TRP A 319 -7.76 21.94 -10.64
N LEU A 320 -8.50 22.96 -11.04
CA LEU A 320 -8.20 24.33 -10.68
C LEU A 320 -9.26 24.88 -9.74
N GLY A 321 -8.84 25.79 -8.89
CA GLY A 321 -9.65 26.38 -7.84
C GLY A 321 -9.66 25.57 -6.55
N GLY A 322 -10.06 26.25 -5.50
CA GLY A 322 -10.14 25.73 -4.14
C GLY A 322 -11.51 25.97 -3.54
N ILE A 323 -12.11 24.97 -2.91
CA ILE A 323 -13.05 25.23 -1.81
C ILE A 323 -12.16 25.50 -0.60
N SER A 324 -12.13 26.76 -0.16
CA SER A 324 -11.47 27.16 1.07
C SER A 324 -12.14 26.49 2.24
N ASN A 325 -11.42 25.57 2.88
CA ASN A 325 -11.88 24.96 4.11
C ASN A 325 -11.49 25.80 5.32
N SER A 326 -12.21 25.59 6.42
CA SER A 326 -11.99 26.31 7.65
C SER A 326 -11.68 25.40 8.83
N ILE A 327 -11.04 25.99 9.83
CA ILE A 327 -11.06 25.50 11.20
C ILE A 327 -11.92 26.47 12.01
N SER A 328 -12.94 25.95 12.72
CA SER A 328 -13.82 26.83 13.48
C SER A 328 -14.28 26.30 14.83
N ALA A 329 -14.42 27.19 15.82
CA ALA A 329 -15.08 26.92 17.11
C ALA A 329 -14.41 25.82 17.97
N LEU A 330 -13.08 25.77 18.03
CA LEU A 330 -12.32 24.89 18.92
C LEU A 330 -11.02 25.51 19.44
N ALA A 331 -10.46 24.91 20.50
CA ALA A 331 -9.12 25.22 20.99
C ALA A 331 -8.07 24.30 20.37
N ILE A 332 -6.91 24.86 20.02
CA ILE A 332 -5.78 24.18 19.40
C ILE A 332 -4.54 24.40 20.26
N GLY A 333 -3.99 23.31 20.80
CA GLY A 333 -2.81 23.33 21.66
C GLY A 333 -1.49 23.50 20.89
N GLY A 334 -1.47 23.14 19.61
CA GLY A 334 -0.34 23.35 18.70
C GLY A 334 -0.55 24.54 17.76
N ASN A 335 -0.04 24.40 16.54
CA ASN A 335 -0.20 25.35 15.44
C ASN A 335 -1.48 25.08 14.65
N ALA A 336 -2.05 26.13 14.07
CA ALA A 336 -3.21 26.03 13.17
C ALA A 336 -2.82 26.42 11.74
N HIS A 337 -3.10 25.53 10.78
CA HIS A 337 -2.88 25.75 9.36
C HIS A 337 -4.20 25.54 8.60
N ALA A 338 -4.80 26.60 8.08
CA ALA A 338 -6.02 26.53 7.29
C ALA A 338 -6.18 27.78 6.44
N ASN A 339 -6.97 27.70 5.38
CA ASN A 339 -7.32 28.89 4.60
C ASN A 339 -8.05 29.93 5.49
N THR A 340 -9.10 29.49 6.19
CA THR A 340 -9.91 30.33 7.09
C THR A 340 -9.92 29.79 8.52
N ILE A 341 -9.64 30.65 9.49
CA ILE A 341 -9.73 30.33 10.92
C ILE A 341 -10.80 31.22 11.57
N ASN A 342 -11.77 30.63 12.27
CA ASN A 342 -12.85 31.39 12.90
C ASN A 342 -13.16 30.89 14.32
N SER A 343 -13.35 31.80 15.28
CA SER A 343 -13.77 31.42 16.65
C SER A 343 -12.85 30.38 17.32
N CYS A 344 -11.54 30.45 17.09
CA CYS A 344 -10.56 29.50 17.61
C CYS A 344 -9.68 30.10 18.71
N ASN A 345 -9.22 29.27 19.65
CA ASN A 345 -8.16 29.64 20.59
C ASN A 345 -6.90 28.81 20.30
N ILE A 346 -5.89 29.44 19.71
CA ILE A 346 -4.66 28.81 19.24
C ILE A 346 -3.55 29.14 20.22
N THR A 347 -2.90 28.11 20.76
CA THR A 347 -1.85 28.28 21.77
C THR A 347 -0.52 28.74 21.15
N ASN A 348 -0.17 28.21 19.98
CA ASN A 348 1.07 28.56 19.26
C ASN A 348 0.78 29.42 18.02
N ASP A 349 1.30 29.06 16.85
CA ASP A 349 1.27 29.88 15.64
C ASP A 349 0.04 29.61 14.77
N ALA A 350 -0.33 30.61 13.95
CA ALA A 350 -1.45 30.53 13.01
C ALA A 350 -1.04 30.90 11.58
N TYR A 351 -1.33 30.03 10.61
CA TYR A 351 -1.03 30.21 9.19
C TYR A 351 -2.33 30.22 8.40
N PHE A 352 -2.68 31.37 7.80
CA PHE A 352 -4.01 31.58 7.24
C PHE A 352 -4.07 32.61 6.11
N GLN A 353 -5.19 32.60 5.37
CA GLN A 353 -5.62 33.68 4.48
C GLN A 353 -6.56 34.64 5.21
N THR A 354 -7.54 34.11 5.96
CA THR A 354 -8.48 34.90 6.77
C THR A 354 -8.56 34.37 8.20
N ILE A 355 -8.53 35.27 9.19
CA ILE A 355 -8.78 34.95 10.59
C ILE A 355 -9.83 35.90 11.18
N SER A 356 -10.76 35.37 11.97
CA SER A 356 -11.77 36.16 12.68
C SER A 356 -12.17 35.52 14.01
N ASP A 357 -12.58 36.35 14.97
CA ASP A 357 -13.07 35.93 16.30
C ASP A 357 -12.14 34.94 17.04
N SER A 358 -10.84 34.97 16.74
CA SER A 358 -9.86 33.99 17.23
C SER A 358 -8.76 34.65 18.04
N THR A 359 -8.15 33.90 18.95
CA THR A 359 -6.98 34.32 19.73
C THR A 359 -5.78 33.46 19.34
N VAL A 360 -4.63 34.09 19.09
CA VAL A 360 -3.36 33.43 18.76
C VAL A 360 -2.34 33.77 19.84
N GLY A 361 -1.82 32.75 20.52
CA GLY A 361 -0.81 32.92 21.57
C GLY A 361 0.61 33.13 21.03
N GLY A 362 0.91 32.57 19.84
CA GLY A 362 2.17 32.70 19.12
C GLY A 362 2.13 33.77 18.03
N THR A 363 2.72 33.45 16.87
CA THR A 363 2.87 34.37 15.72
C THR A 363 1.79 34.11 14.66
N GLU A 364 1.28 35.19 14.06
CA GLU A 364 0.38 35.13 12.91
C GLU A 364 1.18 35.23 11.60
N TYR A 365 0.91 34.31 10.67
CA TYR A 365 1.49 34.26 9.32
C TYR A 365 0.40 34.44 8.25
N PRO A 366 -0.07 35.67 8.01
CA PRO A 366 -1.09 35.94 7.00
C PRO A 366 -0.56 35.70 5.57
N ASN A 367 -1.46 35.32 4.66
CA ASN A 367 -1.17 34.96 3.26
C ASN A 367 -0.31 33.68 3.10
N SER A 368 -0.27 32.83 4.14
CA SER A 368 0.41 31.54 4.04
C SER A 368 -0.29 30.61 3.05
N PRO A 369 0.43 29.88 2.18
CA PRO A 369 -0.21 28.97 1.24
C PRO A 369 -1.03 27.92 1.98
N ASP A 370 -2.19 27.56 1.41
CA ASP A 370 -3.03 26.51 1.95
C ASP A 370 -2.27 25.17 1.96
N PRO A 371 -2.41 24.35 3.02
CA PRO A 371 -1.90 22.98 3.00
C PRO A 371 -2.42 22.19 1.79
N GLY A 372 -1.56 21.35 1.20
CA GLY A 372 -1.96 20.42 0.14
C GLY A 372 -2.85 19.31 0.68
N MET A 373 -3.65 18.64 -0.15
CA MET A 373 -4.40 17.46 0.32
C MET A 373 -3.46 16.27 0.59
N GLU A 374 -3.84 15.42 1.53
CA GLU A 374 -3.17 14.17 1.82
C GLU A 374 -3.96 12.98 1.27
N ASN A 375 -3.28 12.08 0.57
CA ASN A 375 -3.94 10.89 0.04
C ASN A 375 -4.28 9.91 1.17
N MET A 376 -5.37 9.16 0.99
CA MET A 376 -5.74 8.10 1.94
C MET A 376 -4.65 7.00 2.01
N PRO A 377 -4.27 6.53 3.22
CA PRO A 377 -3.17 5.58 3.44
C PRO A 377 -3.33 4.21 2.76
N ILE A 378 -4.56 3.73 2.56
CA ILE A 378 -4.85 2.40 2.00
C ILE A 378 -5.54 2.55 0.65
N SER A 379 -5.00 1.87 -0.37
CA SER A 379 -5.57 1.86 -1.72
C SER A 379 -6.67 0.81 -1.90
N GLU A 380 -7.56 1.02 -2.87
CA GLU A 380 -8.57 0.03 -3.28
C GLU A 380 -7.95 -1.33 -3.69
N ASN A 381 -6.73 -1.33 -4.23
CA ASN A 381 -6.04 -2.57 -4.56
C ASN A 381 -5.66 -3.36 -3.31
N ASN A 382 -5.19 -2.68 -2.24
CA ASN A 382 -4.90 -3.36 -0.98
C ASN A 382 -6.17 -4.03 -0.43
N ILE A 383 -7.29 -3.32 -0.49
CA ILE A 383 -8.60 -3.82 -0.06
C ILE A 383 -9.02 -5.04 -0.90
N SER A 384 -8.88 -4.97 -2.22
CA SER A 384 -9.18 -6.09 -3.13
C SER A 384 -8.33 -7.33 -2.85
N ASP A 385 -7.05 -7.15 -2.58
CA ASP A 385 -6.13 -8.27 -2.29
C ASP A 385 -6.48 -8.93 -0.95
N TRP A 386 -6.81 -8.13 0.06
CA TRP A 386 -7.28 -8.64 1.34
C TRP A 386 -8.60 -9.41 1.24
N LYS A 387 -9.55 -8.91 0.43
CA LYS A 387 -10.79 -9.65 0.10
C LYS A 387 -10.47 -11.02 -0.52
N SER A 388 -9.50 -11.05 -1.43
CA SER A 388 -9.08 -12.27 -2.11
C SER A 388 -8.41 -13.28 -1.17
N ILE A 389 -7.59 -12.80 -0.23
CA ILE A 389 -6.94 -13.65 0.80
C ILE A 389 -7.98 -14.26 1.75
N ALA A 390 -8.95 -13.45 2.20
CA ALA A 390 -10.03 -13.93 3.04
C ALA A 390 -10.87 -15.00 2.31
N GLU A 391 -11.18 -14.79 1.05
CA GLU A 391 -11.92 -15.74 0.21
C GLU A 391 -11.14 -17.04 -0.02
N ALA A 392 -9.83 -16.96 -0.26
CA ALA A 392 -8.96 -18.13 -0.39
C ALA A 392 -8.87 -18.97 0.89
N GLY A 393 -9.03 -18.33 2.07
CA GLY A 393 -9.17 -19.01 3.34
C GLY A 393 -10.47 -19.82 3.51
N GLY A 394 -11.44 -19.59 2.62
CA GLY A 394 -12.72 -20.31 2.52
C GLY A 394 -13.92 -19.40 2.78
N ILE A 395 -15.09 -19.87 2.35
CA ILE A 395 -16.34 -19.10 2.35
C ILE A 395 -17.31 -19.68 3.40
N ILE A 396 -17.90 -18.81 4.20
CA ILE A 396 -19.05 -19.08 5.06
C ILE A 396 -20.26 -18.44 4.37
N ASN A 397 -21.29 -19.25 4.07
CA ASN A 397 -22.56 -18.76 3.53
C ASN A 397 -23.54 -18.54 4.68
N GLY A 398 -24.09 -17.33 4.79
CA GLY A 398 -24.93 -16.91 5.91
C GLY A 398 -24.15 -16.23 7.02
N ASP A 399 -24.87 -15.89 8.10
CA ASP A 399 -24.33 -15.10 9.20
C ASP A 399 -23.42 -15.93 10.12
N TYR A 400 -22.34 -15.31 10.60
CA TYR A 400 -21.52 -15.85 11.69
C TYR A 400 -21.88 -15.14 12.98
N VAL A 401 -22.29 -15.91 13.99
CA VAL A 401 -22.79 -15.38 15.27
C VAL A 401 -22.08 -16.06 16.43
N LEU A 402 -21.40 -15.26 17.25
CA LEU A 402 -20.78 -15.68 18.50
C LEU A 402 -21.37 -14.86 19.65
N ILE A 403 -22.01 -15.53 20.62
CA ILE A 403 -22.77 -14.87 21.68
C ILE A 403 -22.58 -15.55 23.04
N ASN A 404 -22.95 -14.84 24.10
CA ASN A 404 -23.13 -15.38 25.46
C ASN A 404 -21.87 -16.07 26.02
N ASN A 405 -20.75 -15.36 26.01
CA ASN A 405 -19.43 -15.83 26.46
C ASN A 405 -18.87 -17.04 25.69
N ALA A 406 -19.42 -17.34 24.51
CA ALA A 406 -18.83 -18.36 23.64
C ALA A 406 -17.44 -17.92 23.17
N VAL A 407 -16.54 -18.89 23.02
CA VAL A 407 -15.18 -18.70 22.51
C VAL A 407 -15.12 -19.24 21.09
N GLY A 408 -14.52 -18.49 20.17
CA GLY A 408 -14.37 -18.89 18.77
C GLY A 408 -13.04 -18.45 18.17
N GLU A 409 -12.64 -19.12 17.10
CA GLU A 409 -11.51 -18.71 16.27
C GLU A 409 -12.01 -18.49 14.83
N LEU A 410 -11.53 -17.45 14.15
CA LEU A 410 -11.96 -17.13 12.80
C LEU A 410 -10.84 -16.47 11.98
N GLY A 411 -10.66 -16.95 10.76
CA GLY A 411 -9.79 -16.35 9.75
C GLY A 411 -8.66 -17.27 9.27
N PRO A 412 -8.15 -17.09 8.03
CA PRO A 412 -8.71 -16.23 6.99
C PRO A 412 -10.05 -16.81 6.47
N LYS A 413 -11.08 -15.97 6.33
CA LYS A 413 -12.43 -16.37 5.86
C LYS A 413 -13.21 -15.22 5.24
N LYS A 414 -13.97 -15.51 4.18
CA LYS A 414 -15.05 -14.66 3.66
C LYS A 414 -16.41 -15.09 4.23
N ILE A 415 -17.20 -14.15 4.73
CA ILE A 415 -18.56 -14.36 5.20
C ILE A 415 -19.51 -13.66 4.21
N ILE A 416 -20.35 -14.44 3.54
CA ILE A 416 -21.45 -13.94 2.71
C ILE A 416 -22.68 -13.81 3.60
N GLY A 417 -22.71 -12.74 4.39
CA GLY A 417 -23.67 -12.52 5.48
C GLY A 417 -23.12 -11.51 6.49
N ASN A 418 -23.72 -11.47 7.67
CA ASN A 418 -23.33 -10.61 8.78
C ASN A 418 -22.36 -11.33 9.74
N LEU A 419 -21.58 -10.55 10.48
CA LEU A 419 -20.76 -11.02 11.60
C LEU A 419 -21.25 -10.37 12.90
N SER A 420 -21.61 -11.19 13.89
CA SER A 420 -22.03 -10.72 15.21
C SER A 420 -21.20 -11.35 16.32
N VAL A 421 -20.53 -10.54 17.13
CA VAL A 421 -19.82 -10.95 18.35
C VAL A 421 -20.39 -10.18 19.54
N LEU A 422 -21.22 -10.84 20.34
CA LEU A 422 -22.07 -10.14 21.33
C LEU A 422 -21.97 -10.76 22.73
N ASN A 423 -22.32 -9.99 23.75
CA ASN A 423 -22.63 -10.46 25.10
C ASN A 423 -21.48 -11.32 25.70
N GLY A 424 -20.30 -10.73 25.83
CA GLY A 424 -19.13 -11.37 26.44
C GLY A 424 -18.41 -12.42 25.59
N ALA A 425 -18.87 -12.66 24.36
CA ALA A 425 -18.21 -13.58 23.43
C ALA A 425 -16.74 -13.20 23.17
N ASP A 426 -15.87 -14.20 23.04
CA ASP A 426 -14.42 -14.04 22.84
C ASP A 426 -13.99 -14.64 21.49
N LEU A 427 -13.69 -13.78 20.53
CA LEU A 427 -13.27 -14.16 19.18
C LEU A 427 -11.77 -13.95 19.00
N THR A 428 -11.04 -15.03 18.72
CA THR A 428 -9.64 -14.96 18.27
C THR A 428 -9.56 -14.90 16.75
N VAL A 429 -8.97 -13.83 16.23
CA VAL A 429 -8.75 -13.61 14.80
C VAL A 429 -7.47 -14.33 14.39
N THR A 430 -7.58 -15.33 13.51
CA THR A 430 -6.46 -16.18 13.06
C THR A 430 -5.99 -15.86 11.64
N GLY A 431 -6.68 -14.96 10.93
CA GLY A 431 -6.32 -14.48 9.59
C GLY A 431 -7.25 -13.37 9.11
N THR A 432 -7.07 -12.84 7.90
CA THR A 432 -7.92 -11.76 7.35
C THR A 432 -9.39 -12.20 7.25
N ILE A 433 -10.30 -11.42 7.84
CA ILE A 433 -11.74 -11.68 7.80
C ILE A 433 -12.39 -10.66 6.87
N TYR A 434 -13.16 -11.14 5.89
CA TYR A 434 -13.96 -10.31 4.99
C TYR A 434 -15.45 -10.62 5.14
N VAL A 435 -16.25 -9.61 5.45
CA VAL A 435 -17.70 -9.71 5.64
C VAL A 435 -18.41 -8.89 4.57
N THR A 436 -19.34 -9.48 3.82
CA THR A 436 -20.11 -8.73 2.81
C THR A 436 -21.24 -7.90 3.40
N GLY A 437 -21.69 -8.23 4.62
CA GLY A 437 -22.74 -7.55 5.36
C GLY A 437 -22.25 -6.86 6.64
N LEU A 438 -23.18 -6.56 7.53
CA LEU A 438 -22.98 -5.80 8.76
C LEU A 438 -22.05 -6.55 9.73
N VAL A 439 -21.15 -5.80 10.37
CA VAL A 439 -20.36 -6.29 11.51
C VAL A 439 -20.87 -5.64 12.78
N THR A 440 -21.25 -6.44 13.77
CA THR A 440 -21.69 -5.97 15.09
C THR A 440 -20.85 -6.60 16.18
N ILE A 441 -20.18 -5.77 16.97
CA ILE A 441 -19.38 -6.18 18.13
C ILE A 441 -19.93 -5.42 19.32
N SER A 442 -20.56 -6.11 20.28
CA SER A 442 -21.19 -5.39 21.39
C SER A 442 -21.31 -6.11 22.72
N ASN A 443 -21.62 -5.35 23.76
CA ASN A 443 -21.94 -5.83 25.11
C ASN A 443 -20.82 -6.71 25.69
N ASN A 444 -19.68 -6.10 25.97
CA ASN A 444 -18.49 -6.73 26.56
C ASN A 444 -17.85 -7.82 25.70
N ALA A 445 -18.13 -7.84 24.38
CA ALA A 445 -17.44 -8.72 23.45
C ALA A 445 -15.92 -8.47 23.44
N ILE A 446 -15.16 -9.55 23.27
CA ILE A 446 -13.72 -9.58 23.25
C ILE A 446 -13.25 -10.00 21.85
N ILE A 447 -12.34 -9.23 21.26
CA ILE A 447 -11.65 -9.61 20.02
C ILE A 447 -10.14 -9.70 20.30
N ARG A 448 -9.53 -10.82 19.93
CA ARG A 448 -8.09 -11.07 20.12
C ARG A 448 -7.39 -11.22 18.79
N LEU A 449 -6.25 -10.57 18.65
CA LEU A 449 -5.31 -10.92 17.60
C LEU A 449 -4.70 -12.29 17.94
N GLY A 450 -4.74 -13.22 16.98
CA GLY A 450 -4.21 -14.56 17.17
C GLY A 450 -2.68 -14.56 17.31
N PRO A 451 -2.10 -15.53 18.05
CA PRO A 451 -0.65 -15.60 18.25
C PRO A 451 0.12 -15.83 16.93
N ASN A 452 -0.55 -16.34 15.89
CA ASN A 452 0.03 -16.56 14.57
C ASN A 452 0.47 -15.27 13.86
N TYR A 453 0.03 -14.10 14.33
CA TYR A 453 0.44 -12.81 13.79
C TYR A 453 1.82 -12.36 14.27
N GLY A 454 2.35 -12.88 15.39
CA GLY A 454 3.62 -12.44 15.94
C GLY A 454 3.68 -10.91 16.10
N GLU A 455 4.65 -10.27 15.44
CA GLU A 455 4.87 -8.81 15.41
C GLU A 455 4.07 -8.07 14.33
N THR A 456 3.10 -8.71 13.66
CA THR A 456 2.28 -8.09 12.61
C THR A 456 0.86 -7.79 13.08
N SER A 457 0.19 -6.87 12.39
CA SER A 457 -1.20 -6.47 12.65
C SER A 457 -2.21 -7.33 11.88
N GLY A 458 -3.39 -7.50 12.47
CA GLY A 458 -4.52 -8.20 11.86
C GLY A 458 -5.59 -7.26 11.35
N MET A 459 -6.46 -7.78 10.48
CA MET A 459 -7.48 -6.97 9.84
C MET A 459 -8.82 -7.70 9.65
N LEU A 460 -9.88 -6.94 9.90
CA LEU A 460 -11.26 -7.29 9.62
C LEU A 460 -11.85 -6.21 8.70
N LEU A 461 -12.41 -6.61 7.56
CA LEU A 461 -13.04 -5.70 6.61
C LEU A 461 -14.51 -6.04 6.36
N SER A 462 -15.32 -5.00 6.10
CA SER A 462 -16.73 -5.11 5.76
C SER A 462 -17.11 -4.23 4.56
N ASP A 463 -17.99 -4.75 3.69
CA ASP A 463 -18.63 -3.94 2.64
C ASP A 463 -19.78 -3.07 3.17
N ASP A 464 -20.23 -3.32 4.40
CA ASP A 464 -21.29 -2.60 5.08
C ASP A 464 -20.76 -1.95 6.37
N ALA A 465 -21.67 -1.54 7.25
CA ALA A 465 -21.30 -0.83 8.46
C ALA A 465 -20.61 -1.73 9.49
N ILE A 466 -19.70 -1.14 10.26
CA ILE A 466 -19.10 -1.76 11.44
C ILE A 466 -19.60 -1.02 12.68
N ASN A 467 -20.34 -1.73 13.52
CA ASN A 467 -20.89 -1.20 14.76
C ASN A 467 -20.18 -1.82 15.96
N VAL A 468 -19.53 -0.99 16.77
CA VAL A 468 -18.86 -1.39 18.00
C VAL A 468 -19.51 -0.67 19.17
N SER A 469 -20.03 -1.39 20.16
CA SER A 469 -20.72 -0.73 21.29
C SER A 469 -20.66 -1.45 22.64
N ASN A 470 -20.72 -0.68 23.72
CA ASN A 470 -20.89 -1.17 25.10
C ASN A 470 -19.76 -2.11 25.59
N GLY A 471 -18.64 -1.54 26.05
CA GLY A 471 -17.65 -2.23 26.87
C GLY A 471 -16.79 -3.26 26.14
N CYS A 472 -16.69 -3.22 24.82
CA CYS A 472 -15.86 -4.15 24.06
C CYS A 472 -14.36 -3.99 24.38
N VAL A 473 -13.61 -5.09 24.29
CA VAL A 473 -12.17 -5.14 24.57
C VAL A 473 -11.41 -5.77 23.40
N PHE A 474 -10.31 -5.13 23.00
CA PHE A 474 -9.47 -5.56 21.89
C PHE A 474 -8.05 -5.87 22.38
N TYR A 475 -7.56 -7.07 22.10
CA TYR A 475 -6.22 -7.52 22.47
C TYR A 475 -5.32 -7.62 21.25
N SER A 476 -4.13 -7.01 21.33
CA SER A 476 -3.03 -7.19 20.38
C SER A 476 -1.97 -8.16 20.95
N ASN A 477 -0.90 -8.44 20.18
CA ASN A 477 0.20 -9.33 20.58
C ASN A 477 1.37 -8.58 21.25
N GLY A 478 1.27 -7.27 21.43
CA GLY A 478 2.33 -6.42 21.98
C GLY A 478 2.35 -5.04 21.33
N ASP A 479 3.33 -4.23 21.73
CA ASP A 479 3.53 -2.88 21.19
C ASP A 479 3.78 -2.92 19.68
N GLY A 480 3.18 -2.00 18.93
CA GLY A 480 3.29 -1.95 17.46
C GLY A 480 2.40 -2.94 16.70
N THR A 481 1.64 -3.81 17.39
CA THR A 481 0.64 -4.70 16.77
C THR A 481 -0.78 -4.21 17.04
N TYR A 482 -1.63 -4.24 16.02
CA TYR A 482 -2.98 -3.69 16.08
C TYR A 482 -4.01 -4.58 15.38
N LEU A 483 -5.26 -4.43 15.76
CA LEU A 483 -6.42 -4.87 14.98
C LEU A 483 -6.96 -3.66 14.20
N MET A 484 -7.05 -3.81 12.89
CA MET A 484 -7.68 -2.83 12.00
C MET A 484 -9.09 -3.27 11.61
N PHE A 485 -10.02 -2.34 11.71
CA PHE A 485 -11.39 -2.47 11.24
C PHE A 485 -11.60 -1.54 10.04
N LEU A 486 -11.85 -2.12 8.87
CA LEU A 486 -11.99 -1.40 7.61
C LEU A 486 -13.40 -1.53 7.07
N SER A 487 -14.06 -0.41 6.74
CA SER A 487 -15.34 -0.43 6.01
C SER A 487 -15.17 0.25 4.65
N THR A 488 -15.72 -0.36 3.59
CA THR A 488 -15.82 0.26 2.27
C THR A 488 -17.15 0.98 2.04
N LYS A 489 -18.02 1.02 3.06
CA LYS A 489 -19.35 1.64 2.97
C LYS A 489 -19.25 3.16 2.83
N THR A 490 -20.12 3.75 2.02
CA THR A 490 -20.36 5.21 1.96
C THR A 490 -21.40 5.67 2.97
N GLY A 491 -21.32 6.91 3.44
CA GLY A 491 -22.22 7.42 4.48
C GLY A 491 -21.81 6.89 5.86
N SER A 492 -22.75 6.52 6.74
CA SER A 492 -22.39 5.99 8.07
C SER A 492 -21.75 4.60 7.98
N ALA A 493 -20.42 4.54 8.04
CA ALA A 493 -19.61 3.36 7.78
C ALA A 493 -19.13 2.67 9.05
N ILE A 494 -18.74 3.45 10.06
CA ILE A 494 -18.27 2.89 11.33
C ILE A 494 -18.92 3.67 12.47
N ASN A 495 -19.55 2.97 13.40
CA ASN A 495 -20.23 3.58 14.55
C ASN A 495 -19.67 2.99 15.84
N ILE A 496 -19.15 3.86 16.70
CA ILE A 496 -18.47 3.49 17.94
C ILE A 496 -19.18 4.20 19.10
N SER A 497 -19.56 3.46 20.14
CA SER A 497 -20.19 4.04 21.34
C SER A 497 -19.86 3.28 22.63
N ASN A 498 -19.59 3.99 23.73
CA ASN A 498 -19.43 3.38 25.06
C ASN A 498 -18.34 2.28 25.15
N ASN A 499 -17.21 2.41 24.46
CA ASN A 499 -16.15 1.38 24.41
C ASN A 499 -14.80 1.86 24.95
N THR A 500 -13.94 0.91 25.31
CA THR A 500 -12.58 1.18 25.80
C THR A 500 -11.50 0.42 25.01
N ASN A 501 -10.54 1.19 24.47
CA ASN A 501 -9.18 0.88 24.01
C ASN A 501 -8.92 0.07 22.71
N THR A 502 -7.82 0.48 22.04
CA THR A 502 -6.91 -0.27 21.14
C THR A 502 -7.41 -0.81 19.79
N VAL A 503 -7.86 0.06 18.89
CA VAL A 503 -8.14 -0.32 17.49
C VAL A 503 -7.81 0.79 16.50
N ILE A 504 -7.49 0.39 15.27
CA ILE A 504 -7.40 1.29 14.11
C ILE A 504 -8.72 1.18 13.33
N PHE A 505 -9.36 2.31 13.05
CA PHE A 505 -10.55 2.36 12.21
C PHE A 505 -10.26 3.05 10.88
N TYR A 506 -10.69 2.43 9.79
CA TYR A 506 -10.46 2.93 8.44
C TYR A 506 -11.75 2.94 7.60
N ALA A 507 -12.14 4.09 7.09
CA ALA A 507 -13.30 4.26 6.21
C ALA A 507 -13.06 5.32 5.13
N ALA A 508 -12.23 5.02 4.13
CA ALA A 508 -11.82 5.98 3.08
C ALA A 508 -12.98 6.66 2.34
N ASN A 509 -14.13 5.99 2.24
CA ASN A 509 -15.31 6.48 1.51
C ASN A 509 -16.50 6.82 2.44
N GLY A 510 -16.31 6.71 3.75
CA GLY A 510 -17.39 6.73 4.74
C GLY A 510 -17.12 7.58 5.98
N THR A 511 -18.19 7.83 6.72
CA THR A 511 -18.20 8.56 7.98
C THR A 511 -17.95 7.61 9.15
N VAL A 512 -17.01 7.98 10.01
CA VAL A 512 -16.81 7.35 11.32
C VAL A 512 -17.49 8.19 12.39
N ASN A 513 -18.49 7.62 13.07
CA ASN A 513 -19.22 8.27 14.15
C ASN A 513 -18.72 7.74 15.50
N ILE A 514 -18.21 8.62 16.36
CA ILE A 514 -17.64 8.29 17.66
C ILE A 514 -18.47 8.99 18.73
N ASN A 515 -19.10 8.19 19.59
CA ASN A 515 -20.01 8.68 20.62
C ASN A 515 -19.56 8.21 22.01
N ASN A 516 -19.89 8.98 23.04
CA ASN A 516 -19.87 8.59 24.45
C ASN A 516 -18.54 7.97 24.95
N ASN A 517 -17.56 8.82 25.27
CA ASN A 517 -16.31 8.44 25.96
C ASN A 517 -15.51 7.29 25.32
N ALA A 518 -15.69 7.00 24.03
CA ALA A 518 -14.84 6.05 23.32
C ALA A 518 -13.42 6.61 23.20
N ALA A 519 -12.40 5.78 23.47
CA ALA A 519 -10.99 6.10 23.32
C ALA A 519 -10.36 5.23 22.21
N LEU A 520 -9.85 5.88 21.16
CA LEU A 520 -9.31 5.26 19.95
C LEU A 520 -7.84 5.62 19.77
N LYS A 521 -7.06 4.72 19.17
CA LYS A 521 -5.63 4.94 18.88
C LYS A 521 -5.40 5.68 17.56
N GLU A 522 -6.18 5.33 16.53
CA GLU A 522 -6.07 5.93 15.21
C GLU A 522 -7.41 5.82 14.47
N VAL A 523 -7.77 6.87 13.73
CA VAL A 523 -8.94 6.87 12.87
C VAL A 523 -8.61 7.59 11.57
N THR A 524 -8.87 6.90 10.47
CA THR A 524 -8.79 7.48 9.12
C THR A 524 -10.13 7.32 8.41
N ALA A 525 -10.72 8.40 7.92
CA ALA A 525 -12.06 8.35 7.32
C ALA A 525 -12.32 9.48 6.32
N TYR A 526 -13.28 9.30 5.41
CA TYR A 526 -13.78 10.39 4.56
C TYR A 526 -14.31 11.55 5.40
N SER A 527 -15.05 11.24 6.47
CA SER A 527 -15.57 12.21 7.43
C SER A 527 -15.57 11.63 8.84
N ILE A 528 -15.36 12.45 9.87
CA ILE A 528 -15.41 12.02 11.27
C ILE A 528 -16.37 12.90 12.07
N ASN A 529 -17.26 12.26 12.81
CA ASN A 529 -18.15 12.92 13.76
C ASN A 529 -17.81 12.48 15.19
N LEU A 530 -17.33 13.41 16.02
CA LEU A 530 -17.17 13.21 17.45
C LEU A 530 -18.37 13.83 18.19
N ALA A 531 -19.07 13.02 18.98
CA ALA A 531 -20.21 13.45 19.77
C ALA A 531 -20.09 13.08 21.25
N ASN A 532 -20.81 13.82 22.10
CA ASN A 532 -21.00 13.54 23.53
C ASN A 532 -19.69 13.34 24.31
N GLY A 533 -18.72 14.25 24.17
CA GLY A 533 -17.45 14.18 24.91
C GLY A 533 -16.52 13.05 24.48
N ALA A 534 -16.71 12.46 23.29
CA ALA A 534 -15.80 11.47 22.71
C ALA A 534 -14.35 11.96 22.68
N GLN A 535 -13.40 11.04 22.88
CA GLN A 535 -11.97 11.34 22.94
C GLN A 535 -11.16 10.45 21.99
N ILE A 536 -10.32 11.03 21.14
CA ILE A 536 -9.33 10.27 20.37
C ILE A 536 -7.98 10.46 21.07
N ILE A 537 -7.26 9.38 21.36
CA ILE A 537 -5.95 9.43 22.02
C ILE A 537 -4.93 8.82 21.06
N TYR A 538 -4.23 9.69 20.33
CA TYR A 538 -3.17 9.24 19.44
C TYR A 538 -1.98 8.70 20.25
N GLU A 539 -1.41 7.60 19.77
CA GLU A 539 -0.16 7.05 20.29
C GLU A 539 0.94 7.20 19.23
N SER A 540 1.97 8.00 19.54
CA SER A 540 3.12 8.19 18.65
C SER A 540 3.87 6.87 18.45
N GLY A 541 4.00 6.41 17.19
CA GLY A 541 4.65 5.13 16.86
C GLY A 541 3.98 4.33 15.74
N LEU A 542 2.77 4.72 15.32
CA LEU A 542 1.97 4.10 14.23
C LEU A 542 2.49 4.36 12.81
N ALA A 543 3.61 5.09 12.65
CA ALA A 543 4.14 5.53 11.35
C ALA A 543 4.55 4.39 10.40
N SER A 544 4.59 3.14 10.86
CA SER A 544 4.84 1.96 10.01
C SER A 544 4.14 0.73 10.58
N VAL A 545 2.84 0.58 10.33
CA VAL A 545 2.12 -0.65 10.73
C VAL A 545 2.36 -1.73 9.68
N LYS A 546 2.93 -2.86 10.11
CA LYS A 546 3.11 -4.04 9.26
C LYS A 546 1.86 -4.90 9.28
N PHE A 547 1.15 -4.98 8.16
CA PHE A 547 0.03 -5.90 8.01
C PHE A 547 0.52 -7.25 7.48
N SER A 548 -0.10 -8.34 7.94
CA SER A 548 0.25 -9.69 7.49
C SER A 548 -0.13 -10.00 6.03
N SER A 549 -0.72 -9.04 5.30
CA SER A 549 -1.24 -9.18 3.92
C SER A 549 -1.35 -7.82 3.21
N GLY A 550 -1.49 -7.78 1.86
CA GLY A 550 -1.75 -6.56 1.06
C GLY A 550 -1.07 -6.55 -0.33
N SER A 551 -1.26 -5.50 -1.14
CA SER A 551 -0.77 -5.44 -2.55
C SER A 551 0.74 -5.21 -2.73
N GLY A 552 1.52 -5.39 -1.67
CA GLY A 552 2.96 -5.61 -1.71
C GLY A 552 3.33 -7.08 -1.46
N ALA A 553 2.42 -7.91 -0.94
CA ALA A 553 2.69 -9.24 -0.41
C ALA A 553 2.87 -10.33 -1.48
N GLY A 554 3.69 -10.05 -2.49
CA GLY A 554 4.33 -11.10 -3.28
C GLY A 554 5.40 -11.79 -2.43
N TRP A 555 5.45 -13.11 -2.48
CA TRP A 555 6.61 -13.85 -2.00
C TRP A 555 7.83 -13.46 -2.86
N ALA A 556 8.76 -12.69 -2.29
CA ALA A 556 10.04 -12.44 -2.90
C ALA A 556 11.01 -13.55 -2.48
N ILE A 557 11.82 -14.05 -3.44
CA ILE A 557 12.91 -14.98 -3.13
C ILE A 557 13.99 -14.18 -2.40
N LYS A 558 14.10 -14.37 -1.08
CA LYS A 558 15.09 -13.69 -0.25
C LYS A 558 16.46 -14.33 -0.38
N SER A 559 16.48 -15.66 -0.45
CA SER A 559 17.70 -16.43 -0.66
C SER A 559 17.38 -17.75 -1.33
N TRP A 560 18.24 -18.14 -2.26
CA TRP A 560 18.34 -19.48 -2.81
C TRP A 560 19.75 -19.99 -2.52
N ARG A 561 19.87 -21.17 -1.94
CA ARG A 561 21.17 -21.79 -1.67
C ARG A 561 21.11 -23.30 -1.76
N GLU A 562 22.24 -23.87 -2.13
CA GLU A 562 22.50 -25.27 -1.85
C GLU A 562 22.90 -25.43 -0.37
N THR A 563 22.32 -26.41 0.32
CA THR A 563 22.58 -26.68 1.73
C THR A 563 23.36 -27.99 1.89
N GLU A 564 24.23 -28.06 2.89
CA GLU A 564 24.98 -29.29 3.22
C GLU A 564 24.06 -30.40 3.76
#